data_AF-A0A959Y414-F1
#
_entry.id   AF-A0A959Y414-F1
#
_cell.length_a   1.000
_cell.length_b   1.000
_cell.length_c   1.000
_cell.angle_alpha   90.00
_cell.angle_beta   90.00
_cell.angle_gamma   90.00
#
_symmetry.space_group_name_H-M   'P 1'
#
loop_
_entity.id
_entity.type
_entity.pdbx_description
1 polymer ?
#
loop_
_entity_poly.entity_id
_entity_poly.type
_entity_poly.pdbx_seq_one_letter_code
_entity_poly.pdbx_strand_id
1 'polypeptide(L)'
;GPHVREAGLAVVKDEYDDIRFGDNILPEFRNQPNFQDPQTGEPDRQALRQYFEAVQLNAPVYHAIQRDRLVDQRLYNKYETLVQRSIFANSAQAREEFASRNAKVTFDFVAKRYDSEPDSLYPVSENDLEKYYNAHKNDPRHQQKASRGFSYVTFPVTPTLADREALRDELAGLKADFEAAENDSLFVVGNSDTRVYSVMPYVAGTADAATDTLLLNAAVGTVVGPYQQGETWKLSKVVELAKVEEARVRHILLSTQGKDQLAIDGISARADSLLRVVKRDRSKFEELVTEFSEDPGSVQNGGVYEWFDRGRMVPEFTIASFDEPVGAITIARTSYGFHIVEVLGQRERDERRIASIDRQMRPSPGTFNTMYKEANDFSLRFTSPEAFKSGAEEAGRELREVEALQSGQRTVAGLTDAAALVSWANRAELGEISEPLLCGDDYVVARLTAVREEGAPALEDVREEFTREVVKEKKA
;
A
#
# COMPACT_ATOMS: atom_id res chain seq x y z
N GLY A 1 4.35 -9.22 -14.10
CA GLY A 1 3.97 -10.47 -13.42
C GLY A 1 3.80 -11.61 -14.42
N PRO A 2 3.97 -12.89 -14.01
CA PRO A 2 3.97 -14.06 -14.91
C PRO A 2 2.72 -14.17 -15.80
N HIS A 3 1.55 -13.85 -15.26
CA HIS A 3 0.26 -13.96 -15.97
C HIS A 3 0.09 -13.03 -17.18
N VAL A 4 0.84 -11.91 -17.24
CA VAL A 4 0.68 -10.93 -18.33
C VAL A 4 1.33 -11.42 -19.63
N ARG A 5 2.43 -12.18 -19.53
CA ARG A 5 3.08 -12.79 -20.70
C ARG A 5 2.29 -14.00 -21.21
N GLU A 6 1.65 -14.75 -20.31
CA GLU A 6 0.77 -15.88 -20.65
C GLU A 6 -0.47 -15.42 -21.45
N ALA A 7 -0.95 -14.19 -21.22
CA ALA A 7 -2.04 -13.57 -21.98
C ALA A 7 -1.64 -13.11 -23.41
N GLY A 8 -0.41 -13.38 -23.85
CA GLY A 8 0.09 -13.00 -25.19
C GLY A 8 0.34 -11.51 -25.37
N LEU A 9 0.35 -10.72 -24.30
CA LEU A 9 0.61 -9.28 -24.35
C LEU A 9 2.12 -9.02 -24.46
N ALA A 10 2.48 -8.16 -25.41
CA ALA A 10 3.85 -7.70 -25.62
C ALA A 10 3.88 -6.17 -25.75
N VAL A 11 5.04 -5.57 -25.46
CA VAL A 11 5.35 -4.17 -25.77
C VAL A 11 6.31 -4.19 -26.95
N VAL A 12 5.87 -3.68 -28.09
CA VAL A 12 6.71 -3.58 -29.30
C VAL A 12 7.64 -2.38 -29.18
N LYS A 13 8.71 -2.36 -29.99
CA LYS A 13 9.70 -1.28 -29.96
C LYS A 13 9.05 0.11 -30.11
N ASP A 14 8.16 0.27 -31.08
CA ASP A 14 7.50 1.57 -31.32
C ASP A 14 6.64 2.01 -30.12
N GLU A 15 5.98 1.06 -29.45
CA GLU A 15 5.22 1.32 -28.22
C GLU A 15 6.14 1.67 -27.05
N TYR A 16 7.30 1.02 -26.96
CA TYR A 16 8.31 1.31 -25.94
C TYR A 16 8.99 2.68 -26.16
N ASP A 17 9.19 3.08 -27.41
CA ASP A 17 9.68 4.39 -27.80
C ASP A 17 8.63 5.47 -27.52
N ASP A 18 7.36 5.16 -27.82
CA ASP A 18 6.23 6.08 -27.62
C ASP A 18 6.06 6.53 -26.16
N ILE A 19 6.18 5.58 -25.22
CA ILE A 19 6.05 5.87 -23.79
C ILE A 19 7.26 6.62 -23.19
N ARG A 20 8.39 6.70 -23.91
CA ARG A 20 9.61 7.36 -23.45
C ARG A 20 9.81 8.73 -24.07
N PHE A 21 9.49 8.87 -25.35
CA PHE A 21 9.76 10.09 -26.12
C PHE A 21 8.84 10.25 -27.36
N GLY A 22 7.68 9.58 -27.39
CA GLY A 22 6.66 9.77 -28.43
C GLY A 22 5.52 10.68 -27.98
N ASP A 23 4.29 10.26 -28.26
CA ASP A 23 3.08 11.02 -27.96
C ASP A 23 2.54 10.65 -26.56
N ASN A 24 2.75 9.41 -26.11
CA ASN A 24 2.24 8.89 -24.84
C ASN A 24 3.32 8.80 -23.74
N ILE A 25 4.18 9.83 -23.65
CA ILE A 25 5.29 9.90 -22.68
C ILE A 25 4.75 9.71 -21.25
N LEU A 26 5.39 8.82 -20.49
CA LEU A 26 4.97 8.52 -19.12
C LEU A 26 5.04 9.76 -18.22
N PRO A 27 4.12 9.93 -17.26
CA PRO A 27 4.07 11.11 -16.39
C PRO A 27 5.37 11.41 -15.65
N GLU A 28 6.09 10.36 -15.24
CA GLU A 28 7.38 10.46 -14.54
C GLU A 28 8.50 11.11 -15.37
N PHE A 29 8.35 11.16 -16.68
CA PHE A 29 9.24 11.87 -17.61
C PHE A 29 8.58 13.16 -18.12
N ARG A 30 7.29 13.10 -18.44
CA ARG A 30 6.50 14.22 -18.97
C ARG A 30 6.49 15.44 -18.04
N ASN A 31 6.42 15.18 -16.74
CA ASN A 31 6.25 16.22 -15.72
C ASN A 31 7.57 16.67 -15.07
N GLN A 32 8.71 16.18 -15.55
CA GLN A 32 10.02 16.57 -15.06
C GLN A 32 10.43 17.91 -15.69
N PRO A 33 10.77 18.94 -14.90
CA PRO A 33 11.21 20.23 -15.45
C PRO A 33 12.40 20.11 -16.41
N ASN A 34 13.31 19.15 -16.17
CA ASN A 34 14.48 18.89 -17.01
C ASN A 34 14.15 18.31 -18.39
N PHE A 35 12.91 17.85 -18.61
CA PHE A 35 12.43 17.26 -19.85
C PHE A 35 11.27 18.05 -20.45
N GLN A 36 11.11 19.31 -20.05
CA GLN A 36 10.12 20.22 -20.60
C GLN A 36 10.84 21.34 -21.35
N ASP A 37 10.26 21.73 -22.48
CA ASP A 37 10.68 22.94 -23.18
C ASP A 37 10.40 24.16 -22.28
N PRO A 38 11.41 24.98 -21.95
CA PRO A 38 11.26 26.07 -21.00
C PRO A 38 10.28 27.18 -21.42
N GLN A 39 9.91 27.24 -22.70
CA GLN A 39 9.02 28.27 -23.25
C GLN A 39 7.58 27.78 -23.38
N THR A 40 7.39 26.49 -23.68
CA THR A 40 6.07 25.92 -23.97
C THR A 40 5.54 24.98 -22.88
N GLY A 41 6.41 24.48 -21.99
CA GLY A 41 6.06 23.49 -20.98
C GLY A 41 5.75 22.09 -21.54
N GLU A 42 5.82 21.92 -22.86
CA GLU A 42 5.62 20.64 -23.52
C GLU A 42 6.87 19.75 -23.38
N PRO A 43 6.72 18.42 -23.43
CA PRO A 43 7.86 17.51 -23.30
C PRO A 43 8.91 17.70 -24.40
N ASP A 44 10.16 17.92 -24.01
CA ASP A 44 11.30 17.95 -24.92
C ASP A 44 11.72 16.51 -25.27
N ARG A 45 11.25 16.04 -26.43
CA ARG A 45 11.53 14.71 -26.95
C ARG A 45 13.01 14.48 -27.25
N GLN A 46 13.77 15.52 -27.58
CA GLN A 46 15.19 15.40 -27.86
C GLN A 46 15.98 15.21 -26.56
N ALA A 47 15.66 15.99 -25.53
CA ALA A 47 16.24 15.83 -24.19
C ALA A 47 15.96 14.42 -23.63
N LEU A 48 14.74 13.91 -23.81
CA LEU A 48 14.38 12.55 -23.40
C LEU A 48 15.20 11.47 -24.11
N ARG A 49 15.38 11.57 -25.43
CA ARG A 49 16.22 10.62 -26.19
C ARG A 49 17.66 10.62 -25.68
N GLN A 50 18.23 11.82 -25.49
CA GLN A 50 19.58 11.98 -24.96
C GLN A 50 19.72 11.39 -23.55
N TYR A 51 18.73 11.59 -22.68
CA TYR A 51 18.69 10.97 -21.35
C TYR A 51 18.75 9.44 -21.43
N PHE A 52 17.87 8.81 -22.21
CA PHE A 52 17.83 7.35 -22.30
C PHE A 52 19.09 6.77 -22.94
N GLU A 53 19.66 7.44 -23.95
CA GLU A 53 20.94 7.05 -24.55
C GLU A 53 22.09 7.17 -23.55
N ALA A 54 22.16 8.28 -22.80
CA ALA A 54 23.19 8.49 -21.78
C ALA A 54 23.07 7.46 -20.65
N VAL A 55 21.86 7.13 -20.21
CA VAL A 55 21.61 6.08 -19.20
C VAL A 55 22.04 4.71 -19.72
N GLN A 56 21.72 4.39 -20.97
CA GLN A 56 22.12 3.12 -21.59
C GLN A 56 23.65 2.98 -21.66
N LEU A 57 24.36 4.05 -22.02
CA LEU A 57 25.81 4.07 -22.18
C LEU A 57 26.55 4.06 -20.84
N ASN A 58 26.11 4.90 -19.90
CA ASN A 58 26.86 5.17 -18.67
C ASN A 58 26.41 4.34 -17.46
N ALA A 59 25.21 3.77 -17.50
CA ALA A 59 24.63 3.00 -16.39
C ALA A 59 23.84 1.77 -16.90
N PRO A 60 24.49 0.78 -17.53
CA PRO A 60 23.82 -0.31 -18.25
C PRO A 60 22.94 -1.20 -17.33
N VAL A 61 23.34 -1.40 -16.07
CA VAL A 61 22.52 -2.14 -15.09
C VAL A 61 21.25 -1.36 -14.74
N TYR A 62 21.38 -0.06 -14.49
CA TYR A 62 20.24 0.81 -14.23
C TYR A 62 19.32 0.91 -15.45
N HIS A 63 19.87 1.02 -16.65
CA HIS A 63 19.11 0.97 -17.90
C HIS A 63 18.30 -0.33 -18.04
N ALA A 64 18.86 -1.49 -17.69
CA ALA A 64 18.14 -2.76 -17.73
C ALA A 64 16.96 -2.78 -16.74
N ILE A 65 17.19 -2.36 -15.49
CA ILE A 65 16.14 -2.28 -14.46
C ILE A 65 15.04 -1.29 -14.87
N GLN A 66 15.45 -0.10 -15.35
CA GLN A 66 14.53 0.93 -15.81
C GLN A 66 13.69 0.40 -16.96
N ARG A 67 14.31 -0.21 -17.98
CA ARG A 67 13.60 -0.82 -19.11
C ARG A 67 12.57 -1.83 -18.65
N ASP A 68 12.96 -2.77 -17.79
CA ASP A 68 12.09 -3.85 -17.35
C ASP A 68 10.88 -3.29 -16.56
N ARG A 69 11.10 -2.29 -15.69
CA ARG A 69 10.02 -1.57 -14.98
C ARG A 69 9.04 -0.90 -15.94
N LEU A 70 9.54 -0.17 -16.93
CA LEU A 70 8.69 0.54 -17.90
C LEU A 70 7.86 -0.42 -18.75
N VAL A 71 8.46 -1.53 -19.18
CA VAL A 71 7.77 -2.58 -19.95
C VAL A 71 6.69 -3.24 -19.10
N ASP A 72 7.01 -3.63 -17.87
CA ASP A 72 6.05 -4.28 -16.97
C ASP A 72 4.86 -3.37 -16.63
N GLN A 73 5.10 -2.07 -16.38
CA GLN A 73 4.05 -1.08 -16.16
C GLN A 73 3.12 -0.96 -17.38
N ARG A 74 3.69 -0.90 -18.60
CA ARG A 74 2.89 -0.81 -19.83
C ARG A 74 2.07 -2.07 -20.07
N LEU A 75 2.65 -3.23 -19.85
CA LEU A 75 1.97 -4.53 -19.94
C LEU A 75 0.80 -4.63 -18.95
N TYR A 76 1.02 -4.21 -17.70
CA TYR A 76 -0.02 -4.18 -16.68
C TYR A 76 -1.20 -3.28 -17.08
N ASN A 77 -0.92 -2.06 -17.56
CA ASN A 77 -1.97 -1.13 -18.01
C ASN A 77 -2.80 -1.69 -19.18
N LYS A 78 -2.17 -2.40 -20.13
CA LYS A 78 -2.87 -3.08 -21.24
C LYS A 78 -3.81 -4.17 -20.72
N TYR A 79 -3.34 -4.98 -19.78
CA TYR A 79 -4.12 -6.04 -19.16
C TYR A 79 -5.32 -5.49 -18.40
N GLU A 80 -5.12 -4.50 -17.52
CA GLU A 80 -6.18 -3.80 -16.78
C GLU A 80 -7.23 -3.22 -17.74
N THR A 81 -6.79 -2.53 -18.79
CA THR A 81 -7.71 -1.95 -19.80
C THR A 81 -8.54 -3.02 -20.49
N LEU A 82 -7.96 -4.18 -20.81
CA LEU A 82 -8.70 -5.31 -21.41
C LEU A 82 -9.73 -5.87 -20.44
N VAL A 83 -9.36 -6.07 -19.17
CA VAL A 83 -10.28 -6.54 -18.13
C VAL A 83 -11.43 -5.55 -17.97
N GLN A 84 -11.16 -4.26 -17.80
CA GLN A 84 -12.19 -3.24 -17.65
C GLN A 84 -13.13 -3.18 -18.86
N ARG A 85 -12.60 -3.31 -20.09
CA ARG A 85 -13.40 -3.33 -21.32
C ARG A 85 -14.16 -4.65 -21.52
N SER A 86 -13.73 -5.74 -20.90
CA SER A 86 -14.42 -7.03 -20.95
C SER A 86 -15.62 -7.11 -20.01
N ILE A 87 -15.67 -6.25 -18.98
CA ILE A 87 -16.78 -6.19 -18.03
C ILE A 87 -17.84 -5.24 -18.60
N PHE A 88 -18.82 -5.79 -19.30
CA PHE A 88 -20.05 -5.08 -19.64
C PHE A 88 -21.26 -5.99 -19.38
N ALA A 89 -22.24 -5.48 -18.64
CA ALA A 89 -23.54 -6.13 -18.52
C ALA A 89 -24.34 -5.84 -19.78
N ASN A 90 -24.71 -6.88 -20.53
CA ASN A 90 -25.52 -6.70 -21.73
C ASN A 90 -27.03 -6.67 -21.38
N SER A 91 -27.83 -6.14 -22.31
CA SER A 91 -29.28 -5.98 -22.10
C SER A 91 -30.04 -7.30 -21.93
N ALA A 92 -29.47 -8.43 -22.38
CA ALA A 92 -30.05 -9.75 -22.15
C ALA A 92 -29.86 -10.19 -20.69
N GLN A 93 -28.66 -10.04 -20.14
CA GLN A 93 -28.36 -10.31 -18.72
C GLN A 93 -29.19 -9.43 -17.79
N ALA A 94 -29.35 -8.14 -18.12
CA ALA A 94 -30.21 -7.25 -17.34
C ALA A 94 -31.69 -7.68 -17.37
N ARG A 95 -32.19 -8.17 -18.52
CA ARG A 95 -33.55 -8.71 -18.64
C ARG A 95 -33.72 -10.02 -17.89
N GLU A 96 -32.73 -10.90 -17.93
CA GLU A 96 -32.76 -12.18 -17.23
C GLU A 96 -32.68 -12.01 -15.71
N GLU A 97 -31.83 -11.11 -15.21
CA GLU A 97 -31.78 -10.74 -13.79
C GLU A 97 -33.09 -10.08 -13.33
N PHE A 98 -33.66 -9.18 -14.15
CA PHE A 98 -34.97 -8.59 -13.88
C PHE A 98 -36.06 -9.67 -13.86
N ALA A 99 -36.03 -10.62 -14.78
CA ALA A 99 -36.98 -11.72 -14.83
C ALA A 99 -36.81 -12.66 -13.63
N SER A 100 -35.59 -13.03 -13.24
CA SER A 100 -35.34 -13.93 -12.10
C SER A 100 -35.75 -13.29 -10.77
N ARG A 101 -35.52 -11.99 -10.58
CA ARG A 101 -35.92 -11.25 -9.37
C ARG A 101 -37.43 -11.00 -9.29
N ASN A 102 -38.11 -10.89 -10.43
CA ASN A 102 -39.53 -10.55 -10.47
C ASN A 102 -40.44 -11.73 -10.81
N ALA A 103 -39.90 -12.87 -11.23
CA ALA A 103 -40.61 -14.13 -11.33
C ALA A 103 -40.89 -14.66 -9.92
N LYS A 104 -41.99 -14.20 -9.33
CA LYS A 104 -42.51 -14.73 -8.08
C LYS A 104 -43.46 -15.89 -8.39
N VAL A 105 -43.16 -17.06 -7.84
CA VAL A 105 -44.10 -18.16 -7.77
C VAL A 105 -44.65 -18.20 -6.35
N THR A 106 -45.97 -18.08 -6.24
CA THR A 106 -46.68 -18.35 -4.99
C THR A 106 -47.08 -19.82 -5.03
N PHE A 107 -46.66 -20.59 -4.03
CA PHE A 107 -47.11 -21.95 -3.81
C PHE A 107 -47.55 -22.09 -2.35
N ASP A 108 -48.62 -22.84 -2.14
CA ASP A 108 -49.02 -23.25 -0.80
C ASP A 108 -48.27 -24.53 -0.47
N PHE A 109 -47.56 -24.53 0.66
CA PHE A 109 -46.92 -25.72 1.20
C PHE A 109 -47.36 -25.95 2.64
N VAL A 110 -47.48 -27.21 3.02
CA VAL A 110 -47.64 -27.61 4.42
C VAL A 110 -46.28 -28.11 4.88
N ALA A 111 -45.57 -27.32 5.70
CA ALA A 111 -44.33 -27.75 6.33
C ALA A 111 -44.61 -28.23 7.75
N LYS A 112 -44.34 -29.52 8.00
CA LYS A 112 -44.12 -30.00 9.37
C LYS A 112 -42.76 -29.44 9.80
N ARG A 113 -42.76 -28.51 10.76
CA ARG A 113 -41.50 -27.92 11.22
C ARG A 113 -40.85 -28.88 12.19
N TYR A 114 -39.62 -29.31 11.89
CA TYR A 114 -38.87 -30.23 12.75
C TYR A 114 -38.51 -29.61 14.13
N ASP A 115 -38.79 -28.33 14.36
CA ASP A 115 -38.64 -27.62 15.65
C ASP A 115 -39.90 -27.67 16.53
N SER A 116 -41.01 -28.27 16.07
CA SER A 116 -42.26 -28.33 16.84
C SER A 116 -42.18 -29.26 18.05
N GLU A 117 -41.25 -30.21 18.05
CA GLU A 117 -41.05 -31.21 19.10
C GLU A 117 -39.55 -31.27 19.48
N PRO A 118 -39.18 -31.36 20.78
CA PRO A 118 -37.79 -31.44 21.20
C PRO A 118 -37.05 -32.66 20.64
N ASP A 119 -35.79 -32.48 20.21
CA ASP A 119 -34.92 -33.57 19.72
C ASP A 119 -34.75 -34.70 20.74
N SER A 120 -34.83 -34.38 22.04
CA SER A 120 -34.72 -35.34 23.14
C SER A 120 -35.80 -36.43 23.14
N LEU A 121 -36.92 -36.22 22.44
CA LEU A 121 -37.97 -37.23 22.28
C LEU A 121 -37.60 -38.31 21.25
N TYR A 122 -36.52 -38.12 20.48
CA TYR A 122 -36.09 -38.98 19.39
C TYR A 122 -34.64 -39.42 19.56
N PRO A 123 -34.31 -40.22 20.60
CA PRO A 123 -32.96 -40.68 20.83
C PRO A 123 -32.45 -41.48 19.62
N VAL A 124 -31.22 -41.21 19.20
CA VAL A 124 -30.53 -41.92 18.12
C VAL A 124 -29.66 -43.00 18.72
N SER A 125 -29.91 -44.27 18.38
CA SER A 125 -29.01 -45.37 18.75
C SER A 125 -27.87 -45.50 17.75
N GLU A 126 -26.76 -46.14 18.14
CA GLU A 126 -25.65 -46.45 17.21
C GLU A 126 -26.13 -47.21 15.97
N ASN A 127 -27.07 -48.15 16.14
CA ASN A 127 -27.65 -48.91 15.03
C ASN A 127 -28.50 -48.04 14.08
N ASP A 128 -29.16 -46.99 14.57
CA ASP A 128 -29.87 -46.05 13.71
C ASP A 128 -28.88 -45.22 12.89
N LEU A 129 -27.79 -44.79 13.52
CA LEU A 129 -26.72 -44.03 12.88
C LEU A 129 -25.97 -44.86 11.84
N GLU A 130 -25.63 -46.12 12.14
CA GLU A 130 -24.97 -47.04 11.19
C GLU A 130 -25.86 -47.32 9.97
N LYS A 131 -27.17 -47.49 10.16
CA LYS A 131 -28.12 -47.68 9.05
C LYS A 131 -28.18 -46.46 8.14
N TYR A 132 -28.34 -45.28 8.74
CA TYR A 132 -28.36 -44.03 7.99
C TYR A 132 -27.03 -43.80 7.26
N TYR A 133 -25.90 -43.98 7.95
CA TYR A 133 -24.58 -43.88 7.35
C TYR A 133 -24.40 -44.82 6.16
N ASN A 134 -24.76 -46.10 6.30
CA ASN A 134 -24.61 -47.05 5.19
C ASN A 134 -25.51 -46.72 3.99
N ALA A 135 -26.68 -46.13 4.22
CA ALA A 135 -27.58 -45.69 3.16
C ALA A 135 -27.08 -44.42 2.45
N HIS A 136 -26.45 -43.49 3.18
CA HIS A 136 -26.18 -42.14 2.71
C HIS A 136 -24.70 -41.79 2.48
N LYS A 137 -23.74 -42.59 2.98
CA LYS A 137 -22.29 -42.29 2.87
C LYS A 137 -21.80 -42.10 1.43
N ASN A 138 -22.55 -42.62 0.45
CA ASN A 138 -22.23 -42.50 -0.97
C ASN A 138 -22.99 -41.37 -1.68
N ASP A 139 -23.88 -40.64 -1.01
CA ASP A 139 -24.63 -39.53 -1.62
C ASP A 139 -23.65 -38.45 -2.13
N PRO A 140 -23.86 -37.87 -3.32
CA PRO A 140 -22.95 -36.85 -3.88
C PRO A 140 -22.71 -35.66 -2.96
N ARG A 141 -23.69 -35.31 -2.12
CA ARG A 141 -23.59 -34.21 -1.14
C ARG A 141 -22.63 -34.49 0.02
N HIS A 142 -22.34 -35.76 0.28
CA HIS A 142 -21.54 -36.23 1.41
C HIS A 142 -20.13 -36.66 1.00
N GLN A 143 -19.86 -36.75 -0.31
CA GLN A 143 -18.54 -37.11 -0.81
C GLN A 143 -17.51 -36.06 -0.36
N GLN A 144 -16.52 -36.49 0.41
CA GLN A 144 -15.42 -35.65 0.81
C GLN A 144 -14.33 -35.67 -0.25
N LYS A 145 -13.64 -34.53 -0.40
CA LYS A 145 -12.43 -34.44 -1.21
C LYS A 145 -11.23 -34.90 -0.40
N ALA A 146 -10.23 -35.44 -1.09
CA ALA A 146 -8.95 -35.72 -0.47
C ALA A 146 -8.39 -34.46 0.21
N SER A 147 -8.04 -34.58 1.49
CA SER A 147 -7.52 -33.49 2.29
C SER A 147 -6.57 -33.96 3.38
N ARG A 148 -5.82 -33.02 3.92
CA ARG A 148 -4.86 -33.22 5.01
C ARG A 148 -5.17 -32.24 6.13
N GLY A 149 -5.31 -32.74 7.36
CA GLY A 149 -5.39 -31.92 8.55
C GLY A 149 -4.04 -31.89 9.24
N PHE A 150 -3.63 -30.73 9.75
CA PHE A 150 -2.40 -30.59 10.52
C PHE A 150 -2.48 -29.42 11.51
N SER A 151 -1.66 -29.48 12.54
CA SER A 151 -1.39 -28.36 13.43
C SER A 151 0.01 -27.83 13.19
N TYR A 152 0.25 -26.53 13.32
CA TYR A 152 1.58 -25.95 13.13
C TYR A 152 1.90 -24.83 14.12
N VAL A 153 3.19 -24.59 14.29
CA VAL A 153 3.77 -23.53 15.11
C VAL A 153 4.76 -22.73 14.26
N THR A 154 4.67 -21.41 14.32
CA THR A 154 5.56 -20.50 13.57
C THR A 154 6.69 -19.96 14.44
N PHE A 155 7.88 -19.90 13.87
CA PHE A 155 9.12 -19.37 14.44
C PHE A 155 9.50 -18.14 13.61
N PRO A 156 9.04 -16.94 14.02
CA PRO A 156 9.17 -15.76 13.20
C PRO A 156 10.62 -15.29 13.13
N VAL A 157 11.13 -15.02 11.93
CA VAL A 157 12.49 -14.54 11.74
C VAL A 157 12.46 -13.02 11.69
N THR A 158 12.56 -12.40 12.87
CA THR A 158 12.55 -10.94 12.99
C THR A 158 13.97 -10.39 13.13
N PRO A 159 14.29 -9.24 12.52
CA PRO A 159 15.61 -8.64 12.68
C PRO A 159 15.96 -8.36 14.15
N THR A 160 17.15 -8.76 14.54
CA THR A 160 17.66 -8.67 15.93
C THR A 160 18.41 -7.37 16.18
N LEU A 161 18.79 -7.14 17.44
CA LEU A 161 19.70 -6.03 17.78
C LEU A 161 21.06 -6.16 17.06
N ALA A 162 21.57 -7.38 16.91
CA ALA A 162 22.82 -7.63 16.19
C ALA A 162 22.69 -7.25 14.69
N ASP A 163 21.54 -7.56 14.07
CA ASP A 163 21.25 -7.14 12.70
C ASP A 163 21.23 -5.61 12.57
N ARG A 164 20.71 -4.91 13.59
CA ARG A 164 20.70 -3.45 13.66
C ARG A 164 22.11 -2.87 13.70
N GLU A 165 22.95 -3.42 14.57
CA GLU A 165 24.31 -2.95 14.77
C GLU A 165 25.13 -3.18 13.50
N ALA A 166 25.01 -4.35 12.89
CA ALA A 166 25.65 -4.64 11.61
C ALA A 166 25.22 -3.68 10.50
N LEU A 167 23.91 -3.40 10.39
CA LEU A 167 23.40 -2.45 9.40
C LEU A 167 23.89 -1.02 9.66
N ARG A 168 23.92 -0.59 10.92
CA ARG A 168 24.45 0.71 11.30
C ARG A 168 25.92 0.82 10.92
N ASP A 169 26.71 -0.21 11.19
CA ASP A 169 28.13 -0.22 10.89
C ASP A 169 28.40 -0.28 9.37
N GLU A 170 27.59 -1.00 8.59
CA GLU A 170 27.60 -0.97 7.11
C GLU A 170 27.38 0.45 6.59
N LEU A 171 26.29 1.11 7.03
CA LEU A 171 25.98 2.47 6.60
C LEU A 171 27.04 3.48 7.06
N ALA A 172 27.57 3.33 8.27
CA ALA A 172 28.66 4.17 8.75
C ALA A 172 29.92 4.04 7.87
N GLY A 173 30.20 2.82 7.37
CA GLY A 173 31.28 2.56 6.43
C GLY A 173 31.14 3.30 5.10
N LEU A 174 29.90 3.54 4.64
CA LEU A 174 29.63 4.27 3.39
C LEU A 174 29.77 5.79 3.50
N LYS A 175 29.89 6.33 4.71
CA LYS A 175 29.83 7.78 4.94
C LYS A 175 30.92 8.56 4.23
N ALA A 176 32.18 8.18 4.42
CA ALA A 176 33.31 8.89 3.83
C ALA A 176 33.28 8.83 2.30
N ASP A 177 32.94 7.66 1.74
CA ASP A 177 32.82 7.48 0.30
C ASP A 177 31.65 8.28 -0.28
N PHE A 178 30.54 8.40 0.45
CA PHE A 178 29.41 9.23 0.02
C PHE A 178 29.74 10.73 0.07
N GLU A 179 30.46 11.19 1.09
CA GLU A 179 30.95 12.58 1.16
C GLU A 179 31.87 12.89 -0.04
N ALA A 180 32.77 11.97 -0.38
CA ALA A 180 33.73 12.12 -1.46
C ALA A 180 33.17 11.83 -2.87
N ALA A 181 31.95 11.31 -2.99
CA ALA A 181 31.37 10.91 -4.27
C ALA A 181 31.23 12.11 -5.23
N GLU A 182 31.76 11.95 -6.45
CA GLU A 182 31.59 12.94 -7.54
C GLU A 182 30.19 12.85 -8.18
N ASN A 183 29.58 11.67 -8.15
CA ASN A 183 28.25 11.42 -8.69
C ASN A 183 27.34 10.81 -7.62
N ASP A 184 26.68 11.69 -6.87
CA ASP A 184 25.75 11.30 -5.80
C ASP A 184 24.62 10.40 -6.32
N SER A 185 24.17 10.60 -7.57
CA SER A 185 23.10 9.78 -8.15
C SER A 185 23.53 8.32 -8.34
N LEU A 186 24.73 8.08 -8.87
CA LEU A 186 25.27 6.74 -9.04
C LEU A 186 25.56 6.10 -7.68
N PHE A 187 26.08 6.88 -6.73
CA PHE A 187 26.39 6.41 -5.39
C PHE A 187 25.13 5.97 -4.65
N VAL A 188 24.06 6.78 -4.66
CA VAL A 188 22.77 6.44 -4.05
C VAL A 188 22.15 5.23 -4.74
N VAL A 189 22.11 5.17 -6.08
CA VAL A 189 21.51 4.04 -6.81
C VAL A 189 22.26 2.73 -6.53
N GLY A 190 23.59 2.76 -6.45
CA GLY A 190 24.41 1.58 -6.17
C GLY A 190 24.33 1.11 -4.71
N ASN A 191 24.07 2.04 -3.79
CA ASN A 191 24.12 1.79 -2.36
C ASN A 191 22.79 2.04 -1.65
N SER A 192 21.63 2.08 -2.30
CA SER A 192 20.32 2.23 -1.65
C SER A 192 19.43 1.01 -1.95
N ASP A 193 18.57 0.61 -1.02
CA ASP A 193 17.60 -0.47 -1.26
C ASP A 193 16.55 -0.06 -2.30
N THR A 194 16.06 1.17 -2.21
CA THR A 194 15.13 1.74 -3.21
C THR A 194 15.76 1.92 -4.60
N ARG A 195 17.09 2.09 -4.67
CA ARG A 195 17.85 2.37 -5.90
C ARG A 195 17.32 3.56 -6.71
N VAL A 196 16.79 4.58 -6.03
CA VAL A 196 16.29 5.81 -6.65
C VAL A 196 17.05 7.00 -6.10
N TYR A 197 17.62 7.82 -7.00
CA TYR A 197 18.16 9.12 -6.61
C TYR A 197 17.05 10.17 -6.66
N SER A 198 16.75 10.76 -5.50
CA SER A 198 15.81 11.86 -5.37
C SER A 198 16.39 12.90 -4.43
N VAL A 199 16.23 14.17 -4.80
CA VAL A 199 16.65 15.32 -3.99
C VAL A 199 15.40 15.94 -3.42
N MET A 200 15.23 15.84 -2.10
CA MET A 200 14.02 16.27 -1.42
C MET A 200 14.35 17.25 -0.30
N PRO A 201 13.45 18.21 0.01
CA PRO A 201 13.63 19.06 1.18
C PRO A 201 13.65 18.21 2.46
N TYR A 202 14.61 18.50 3.34
CA TYR A 202 14.61 17.90 4.66
C TYR A 202 13.51 18.52 5.53
N VAL A 203 12.75 17.68 6.21
CA VAL A 203 11.68 18.09 7.12
C VAL A 203 12.07 17.71 8.54
N ALA A 204 12.17 18.71 9.41
CA ALA A 204 12.44 18.50 10.83
C ALA A 204 11.34 17.67 11.51
N GLY A 205 11.69 16.88 12.52
CA GLY A 205 10.79 15.96 13.21
C GLY A 205 10.60 14.63 12.51
N THR A 206 11.27 14.42 11.37
CA THR A 206 11.27 13.14 10.66
C THR A 206 12.42 12.22 11.07
N ALA A 207 13.36 12.70 11.89
CA ALA A 207 14.40 11.92 12.57
C ALA A 207 14.40 12.25 14.07
N ASP A 208 15.36 11.69 14.83
CA ASP A 208 15.58 12.11 16.20
C ASP A 208 16.11 13.56 16.28
N ALA A 209 15.93 14.21 17.43
CA ALA A 209 16.24 15.62 17.60
C ALA A 209 17.72 15.99 17.36
N ALA A 210 18.66 15.07 17.63
CA ALA A 210 20.07 15.31 17.39
C ALA A 210 20.37 15.25 15.88
N THR A 211 19.84 14.24 15.18
CA THR A 211 19.95 14.14 13.73
C THR A 211 19.29 15.32 13.01
N ASP A 212 18.09 15.73 13.45
CA ASP A 212 17.42 16.93 12.95
C ASP A 212 18.33 18.14 13.04
N THR A 213 18.91 18.36 14.22
CA THR A 213 19.82 19.49 14.47
C THR A 213 21.03 19.42 13.55
N LEU A 214 21.60 18.24 13.32
CA LEU A 214 22.74 18.07 12.41
C LEU A 214 22.36 18.39 10.96
N LEU A 215 21.28 17.83 10.42
CA LEU A 215 20.85 18.07 9.04
C LEU A 215 20.41 19.51 8.81
N LEU A 216 19.72 20.12 9.78
CA LEU A 216 19.29 21.52 9.72
C LEU A 216 20.43 22.52 9.87
N ASN A 217 21.65 22.10 10.21
CA ASN A 217 22.80 23.00 10.32
C ASN A 217 23.96 22.61 9.41
N ALA A 218 23.90 21.43 8.79
CA ALA A 218 24.91 20.92 7.88
C ALA A 218 25.11 21.81 6.64
N ALA A 219 26.35 21.87 6.17
CA ALA A 219 26.74 22.51 4.91
C ALA A 219 26.54 21.55 3.73
N VAL A 220 26.42 22.11 2.52
CA VAL A 220 26.37 21.32 1.28
C VAL A 220 27.60 20.40 1.20
N GLY A 221 27.38 19.14 0.81
CA GLY A 221 28.36 18.06 0.78
C GLY A 221 28.44 17.23 2.06
N THR A 222 27.95 17.73 3.19
CA THR A 222 28.00 17.01 4.48
C THR A 222 27.07 15.79 4.45
N VAL A 223 27.54 14.64 4.93
CA VAL A 223 26.72 13.45 5.13
C VAL A 223 26.39 13.27 6.61
N VAL A 224 25.11 13.10 6.92
CA VAL A 224 24.59 12.87 8.27
C VAL A 224 23.98 11.47 8.36
N GLY A 225 24.26 10.79 9.45
CA GLY A 225 23.85 9.41 9.72
C GLY A 225 25.03 8.50 10.04
N PRO A 226 24.77 7.18 10.19
CA PRO A 226 23.46 6.53 10.02
C PRO A 226 22.44 6.93 11.09
N TYR A 227 21.18 7.11 10.69
CA TYR A 227 20.07 7.39 11.60
C TYR A 227 18.80 6.65 11.18
N GLN A 228 17.85 6.50 12.10
CA GLN A 228 16.59 5.84 11.83
C GLN A 228 15.49 6.86 11.50
N GLN A 229 14.71 6.57 10.46
CA GLN A 229 13.50 7.30 10.08
C GLN A 229 12.39 6.29 9.79
N GLY A 230 11.41 6.19 10.70
CA GLY A 230 10.43 5.11 10.68
C GLY A 230 11.11 3.74 10.76
N GLU A 231 10.81 2.85 9.81
CA GLU A 231 11.41 1.51 9.71
C GLU A 231 12.69 1.47 8.87
N THR A 232 13.10 2.61 8.29
CA THR A 232 14.27 2.69 7.41
C THR A 232 15.46 3.31 8.14
N TRP A 233 16.64 2.79 7.85
CA TRP A 233 17.91 3.39 8.23
C TRP A 233 18.46 4.20 7.07
N LYS A 234 18.95 5.39 7.37
CA LYS A 234 19.34 6.37 6.36
C LYS A 234 20.73 6.95 6.60
N LEU A 235 21.35 7.27 5.49
CA LEU A 235 22.55 8.10 5.42
C LEU A 235 22.27 9.19 4.37
N SER A 236 22.25 10.46 4.81
CA SER A 236 21.73 11.57 3.99
C SER A 236 22.80 12.62 3.75
N LYS A 237 23.03 12.97 2.48
CA LYS A 237 23.91 14.05 2.06
C LYS A 237 23.11 15.31 1.82
N VAL A 238 23.54 16.44 2.37
CA VAL A 238 23.00 17.75 1.99
C VAL A 238 23.56 18.10 0.62
N VAL A 239 22.72 18.13 -0.41
CA VAL A 239 23.16 18.36 -1.80
C VAL A 239 22.92 19.80 -2.24
N GLU A 240 21.97 20.49 -1.60
CA GLU A 240 21.60 21.86 -1.95
C GLU A 240 21.19 22.62 -0.69
N LEU A 241 21.59 23.90 -0.60
CA LEU A 241 20.99 24.87 0.30
C LEU A 241 20.15 25.83 -0.54
N ALA A 242 18.84 25.57 -0.57
CA ALA A 242 17.89 26.39 -1.30
C ALA A 242 17.41 27.55 -0.43
N LYS A 243 17.22 28.72 -1.05
CA LYS A 243 16.48 29.84 -0.48
C LYS A 243 15.03 29.73 -0.96
N VAL A 244 14.12 29.46 -0.04
CA VAL A 244 12.70 29.37 -0.35
C VAL A 244 12.02 30.64 0.13
N GLU A 245 11.44 31.39 -0.80
CA GLU A 245 10.60 32.54 -0.46
C GLU A 245 9.32 32.05 0.22
N GLU A 246 8.97 32.69 1.32
CA GLU A 246 7.71 32.48 2.03
C GLU A 246 6.93 33.79 2.16
N ALA A 247 5.63 33.74 1.93
CA ALA A 247 4.71 34.84 2.16
C ALA A 247 3.75 34.51 3.31
N ARG A 248 3.37 35.53 4.07
CA ARG A 248 2.28 35.50 5.04
C ARG A 248 1.26 36.53 4.59
N VAL A 249 0.01 36.12 4.42
CA VAL A 249 -1.05 37.00 3.91
C VAL A 249 -2.32 36.82 4.73
N ARG A 250 -3.23 37.78 4.61
CA ARG A 250 -4.63 37.55 4.94
C ARG A 250 -5.51 37.83 3.73
N HIS A 251 -6.64 37.13 3.63
CA HIS A 251 -7.53 37.31 2.50
C HIS A 251 -9.03 37.27 2.85
N ILE A 252 -9.84 37.81 1.95
CA ILE A 252 -11.30 37.64 1.93
C ILE A 252 -11.64 36.96 0.60
N LEU A 253 -12.21 35.76 0.63
CA LEU A 253 -12.69 35.07 -0.57
C LEU A 253 -14.17 35.39 -0.81
N LEU A 254 -14.50 35.90 -1.99
CA LEU A 254 -15.86 35.90 -2.51
C LEU A 254 -15.96 34.85 -3.63
N SER A 255 -16.67 33.76 -3.36
CA SER A 255 -16.69 32.58 -4.21
C SER A 255 -17.54 32.77 -5.46
N THR A 256 -16.99 32.38 -6.60
CA THR A 256 -17.73 32.33 -7.89
C THR A 256 -18.17 30.92 -8.25
N GLN A 257 -17.93 29.93 -7.37
CA GLN A 257 -18.23 28.53 -7.68
C GLN A 257 -19.74 28.29 -7.80
N GLY A 258 -20.14 27.66 -8.91
CA GLY A 258 -21.55 27.35 -9.20
C GLY A 258 -22.43 28.58 -9.44
N LYS A 259 -21.84 29.75 -9.70
CA LYS A 259 -22.56 31.00 -9.99
C LYS A 259 -22.63 31.26 -11.50
N ASP A 260 -23.70 31.91 -11.94
CA ASP A 260 -23.83 32.40 -13.32
C ASP A 260 -23.05 33.72 -13.52
N GLN A 261 -22.94 34.18 -14.78
CA GLN A 261 -22.16 35.38 -15.11
C GLN A 261 -22.69 36.64 -14.41
N LEU A 262 -24.01 36.78 -14.27
CA LEU A 262 -24.61 37.95 -13.62
C LEU A 262 -24.24 38.01 -12.14
N ALA A 263 -24.27 36.86 -11.45
CA ALA A 263 -23.82 36.75 -10.06
C ALA A 263 -22.32 37.01 -9.93
N ILE A 264 -21.50 36.52 -10.86
CA ILE A 264 -20.05 36.77 -10.89
C ILE A 264 -19.75 38.27 -11.03
N ASP A 265 -20.46 38.98 -11.91
CA ASP A 265 -20.29 40.43 -12.08
C ASP A 265 -20.66 41.20 -10.79
N GLY A 266 -21.72 40.78 -10.12
CA GLY A 266 -22.10 41.31 -8.80
C GLY A 266 -21.05 41.05 -7.72
N ILE A 267 -20.44 39.86 -7.72
CA ILE A 267 -19.34 39.51 -6.81
C ILE A 267 -18.11 40.37 -7.08
N SER A 268 -17.75 40.58 -8.34
CA SER A 268 -16.63 41.47 -8.72
C SER A 268 -16.84 42.89 -8.20
N ALA A 269 -18.03 43.45 -8.38
CA ALA A 269 -18.36 44.79 -7.89
C ALA A 269 -18.33 44.88 -6.35
N ARG A 270 -18.71 43.79 -5.66
CA ARG A 270 -18.58 43.68 -4.20
C ARG A 270 -17.11 43.61 -3.78
N ALA A 271 -16.29 42.83 -4.47
CA ALA A 271 -14.85 42.75 -4.23
C ALA A 271 -14.19 44.13 -4.33
N ASP A 272 -14.49 44.90 -5.39
CA ASP A 272 -14.00 46.27 -5.57
C ASP A 272 -14.44 47.21 -4.44
N SER A 273 -15.67 47.04 -3.95
CA SER A 273 -16.20 47.84 -2.85
C SER A 273 -15.50 47.52 -1.53
N LEU A 274 -15.32 46.24 -1.22
CA LEU A 274 -14.59 45.80 -0.03
C LEU A 274 -13.13 46.24 -0.09
N LEU A 275 -12.46 46.12 -1.26
CA LEU A 275 -11.09 46.60 -1.48
C LEU A 275 -10.96 48.09 -1.11
N ARG A 276 -11.90 48.93 -1.54
CA ARG A 276 -11.89 50.37 -1.20
C ARG A 276 -12.05 50.61 0.30
N VAL A 277 -12.90 49.84 0.97
CA VAL A 277 -13.09 49.94 2.43
C VAL A 277 -11.79 49.58 3.16
N VAL A 278 -11.19 48.41 2.86
CA VAL A 278 -9.97 47.97 3.54
C VAL A 278 -8.74 48.84 3.22
N LYS A 279 -8.66 49.41 2.00
CA LYS A 279 -7.60 50.37 1.65
C LYS A 279 -7.73 51.68 2.42
N ARG A 280 -8.95 52.11 2.75
CA ARG A 280 -9.21 53.34 3.52
C ARG A 280 -9.03 53.12 5.01
N ASP A 281 -9.43 51.96 5.51
CA ASP A 281 -9.33 51.58 6.93
C ASP A 281 -9.00 50.09 7.07
N ARG A 282 -7.72 49.78 7.30
CA ARG A 282 -7.24 48.40 7.44
C ARG A 282 -7.75 47.70 8.70
N SER A 283 -8.23 48.44 9.70
CA SER A 283 -8.77 47.85 10.93
C SER A 283 -10.07 47.08 10.66
N LYS A 284 -10.74 47.37 9.54
CA LYS A 284 -11.96 46.69 9.11
C LYS A 284 -11.74 45.32 8.48
N PHE A 285 -10.50 44.93 8.17
CA PHE A 285 -10.24 43.71 7.41
C PHE A 285 -10.79 42.46 8.12
N GLU A 286 -10.56 42.31 9.42
CA GLU A 286 -10.98 41.12 10.19
C GLU A 286 -12.51 41.03 10.34
N GLU A 287 -13.18 42.17 10.56
CA GLU A 287 -14.64 42.28 10.54
C GLU A 287 -15.18 41.84 9.18
N LEU A 288 -14.56 42.31 8.09
CA LEU A 288 -14.97 41.97 6.73
C LEU A 288 -14.65 40.51 6.36
N VAL A 289 -13.59 39.91 6.90
CA VAL A 289 -13.36 38.47 6.77
C VAL A 289 -14.52 37.70 7.38
N THR A 290 -14.90 38.06 8.61
CA THR A 290 -15.97 37.37 9.35
C THR A 290 -17.32 37.51 8.65
N GLU A 291 -17.61 38.68 8.10
CA GLU A 291 -18.90 38.97 7.46
C GLU A 291 -18.99 38.48 6.00
N PHE A 292 -17.89 38.51 5.24
CA PHE A 292 -17.94 38.34 3.79
C PHE A 292 -17.12 37.15 3.26
N SER A 293 -16.11 36.67 3.97
CA SER A 293 -15.23 35.63 3.42
C SER A 293 -15.93 34.28 3.40
N GLU A 294 -15.89 33.62 2.25
CA GLU A 294 -16.43 32.28 2.01
C GLU A 294 -15.32 31.20 2.07
N ASP A 295 -14.13 31.53 2.59
CA ASP A 295 -13.06 30.54 2.85
C ASP A 295 -13.18 29.94 4.27
N PRO A 296 -13.70 28.70 4.41
CA PRO A 296 -13.82 28.07 5.73
C PRO A 296 -12.45 27.83 6.40
N GLY A 297 -11.36 27.77 5.62
CA GLY A 297 -10.01 27.46 6.12
C GLY A 297 -9.32 28.62 6.83
N SER A 298 -9.72 29.87 6.57
CA SER A 298 -9.06 31.06 7.12
C SER A 298 -9.95 31.95 7.96
N VAL A 299 -11.28 31.89 7.81
CA VAL A 299 -12.24 32.78 8.51
C VAL A 299 -12.00 32.80 10.03
N GLN A 300 -11.80 31.64 10.65
CA GLN A 300 -11.60 31.54 12.11
C GLN A 300 -10.31 32.20 12.59
N ASN A 301 -9.33 32.38 11.71
CA ASN A 301 -8.03 33.00 12.00
C ASN A 301 -7.93 34.41 11.38
N GLY A 302 -9.05 35.10 11.21
CA GLY A 302 -9.08 36.46 10.65
C GLY A 302 -8.61 36.52 9.19
N GLY A 303 -8.75 35.41 8.45
CA GLY A 303 -8.42 35.32 7.03
C GLY A 303 -6.94 35.04 6.78
N VAL A 304 -6.15 34.75 7.83
CA VAL A 304 -4.69 34.61 7.74
C VAL A 304 -4.28 33.25 7.22
N TYR A 305 -3.42 33.25 6.20
CA TYR A 305 -2.55 32.13 5.87
C TYR A 305 -1.15 32.42 6.38
N GLU A 306 -0.71 31.59 7.34
CA GLU A 306 0.67 31.58 7.85
C GLU A 306 1.67 31.21 6.76
N TRP A 307 2.95 31.52 7.01
CA TRP A 307 4.06 31.38 6.06
C TRP A 307 3.94 30.16 5.12
N PHE A 308 3.87 30.45 3.83
CA PHE A 308 3.78 29.46 2.77
C PHE A 308 4.72 29.79 1.61
N ASP A 309 5.19 28.77 0.89
CA ASP A 309 5.99 28.92 -0.32
C ASP A 309 5.14 29.17 -1.57
N ARG A 310 5.81 29.56 -2.67
CA ARG A 310 5.14 29.84 -3.96
C ARG A 310 4.40 28.64 -4.56
N GLY A 311 4.77 27.42 -4.19
CA GLY A 311 4.16 26.19 -4.72
C GLY A 311 2.86 25.80 -4.03
N ARG A 312 2.54 26.40 -2.87
CA ARG A 312 1.38 26.02 -2.07
C ARG A 312 0.04 26.55 -2.60
N MET A 313 0.04 27.68 -3.30
CA MET A 313 -1.18 28.40 -3.72
C MET A 313 -1.35 28.42 -5.24
N VAL A 314 -2.59 28.68 -5.70
CA VAL A 314 -2.88 28.85 -7.13
C VAL A 314 -2.15 30.07 -7.72
N PRO A 315 -1.79 30.06 -9.02
CA PRO A 315 -0.88 31.05 -9.60
C PRO A 315 -1.26 32.51 -9.34
N GLU A 316 -2.53 32.87 -9.50
CA GLU A 316 -2.98 34.26 -9.35
C GLU A 316 -2.92 34.74 -7.89
N PHE A 317 -3.16 33.82 -6.94
CA PHE A 317 -3.02 34.11 -5.51
C PHE A 317 -1.55 34.22 -5.11
N THR A 318 -0.70 33.35 -5.66
CA THR A 318 0.75 33.41 -5.46
C THR A 318 1.32 34.75 -5.95
N ILE A 319 0.94 35.21 -7.14
CA ILE A 319 1.37 36.52 -7.67
C ILE A 319 0.98 37.64 -6.69
N ALA A 320 -0.28 37.70 -6.24
CA ALA A 320 -0.73 38.73 -5.30
C ALA A 320 -0.06 38.65 -3.91
N SER A 321 0.49 37.49 -3.54
CA SER A 321 1.13 37.27 -2.24
C SER A 321 2.63 37.60 -2.25
N PHE A 322 3.30 37.37 -3.37
CA PHE A 322 4.77 37.45 -3.46
C PHE A 322 5.28 38.59 -4.35
N ASP A 323 4.55 38.98 -5.38
CA ASP A 323 5.03 39.97 -6.37
C ASP A 323 4.59 41.39 -5.98
N GLU A 324 3.65 41.51 -5.05
CA GLU A 324 3.23 42.75 -4.43
C GLU A 324 4.06 43.05 -3.16
N PRO A 325 4.36 44.32 -2.85
CA PRO A 325 5.15 44.67 -1.67
C PRO A 325 4.38 44.38 -0.37
N VAL A 326 5.12 44.11 0.71
CA VAL A 326 4.54 43.96 2.05
C VAL A 326 3.64 45.17 2.39
N GLY A 327 2.42 44.88 2.82
CA GLY A 327 1.38 45.86 3.10
C GLY A 327 0.52 46.25 1.91
N ALA A 328 0.78 45.76 0.69
CA ALA A 328 -0.13 45.92 -0.45
C ALA A 328 -1.45 45.18 -0.20
N ILE A 329 -2.54 45.76 -0.71
CA ILE A 329 -3.86 45.13 -0.73
C ILE A 329 -4.35 45.11 -2.18
N THR A 330 -4.55 43.92 -2.75
CA THR A 330 -4.92 43.73 -4.15
C THR A 330 -6.05 42.71 -4.29
N ILE A 331 -6.63 42.62 -5.49
CA ILE A 331 -7.59 41.57 -5.82
C ILE A 331 -6.87 40.54 -6.68
N ALA A 332 -6.89 39.28 -6.23
CA ALA A 332 -6.51 38.13 -7.03
C ALA A 332 -7.78 37.41 -7.51
N ARG A 333 -7.97 37.31 -8.81
CA ARG A 333 -9.07 36.54 -9.41
C ARG A 333 -8.55 35.13 -9.71
N THR A 334 -9.12 34.13 -9.06
CA THR A 334 -8.76 32.71 -9.22
C THR A 334 -9.97 31.92 -9.76
N SER A 335 -9.80 30.61 -9.93
CA SER A 335 -10.90 29.69 -10.21
C SER A 335 -11.92 29.55 -9.05
N TYR A 336 -11.52 29.91 -7.83
CA TYR A 336 -12.41 29.88 -6.65
C TYR A 336 -13.25 31.14 -6.55
N GLY A 337 -12.73 32.28 -7.01
CA GLY A 337 -13.44 33.55 -7.04
C GLY A 337 -12.52 34.75 -6.91
N PHE A 338 -13.02 35.80 -6.27
CA PHE A 338 -12.27 37.04 -6.06
C PHE A 338 -11.72 37.05 -4.64
N HIS A 339 -10.40 37.11 -4.52
CA HIS A 339 -9.70 37.21 -3.25
C HIS A 339 -9.19 38.63 -3.06
N ILE A 340 -9.59 39.30 -1.99
CA ILE A 340 -8.93 40.53 -1.55
C ILE A 340 -7.79 40.10 -0.65
N VAL A 341 -6.55 40.28 -1.11
CA VAL A 341 -5.34 39.79 -0.43
C VAL A 341 -4.56 40.95 0.13
N GLU A 342 -4.16 40.87 1.41
CA GLU A 342 -3.18 41.76 2.02
C GLU A 342 -1.90 41.00 2.35
N VAL A 343 -0.78 41.48 1.84
CA VAL A 343 0.55 40.93 2.15
C VAL A 343 0.96 41.38 3.54
N LEU A 344 1.03 40.45 4.49
CA LEU A 344 1.41 40.73 5.89
C LEU A 344 2.92 40.63 6.10
N GLY A 345 3.60 39.80 5.31
CA GLY A 345 5.05 39.66 5.37
C GLY A 345 5.58 38.76 4.26
N GLN A 346 6.84 38.97 3.91
CA GLN A 346 7.62 38.14 3.00
C GLN A 346 8.97 37.88 3.67
N ARG A 347 9.48 36.65 3.56
CA ARG A 347 10.80 36.26 4.09
C ARG A 347 11.41 35.18 3.22
N GLU A 348 12.69 34.91 3.45
CA GLU A 348 13.36 33.73 2.90
C GLU A 348 13.66 32.75 4.03
N ARG A 349 13.47 31.47 3.76
CA ARG A 349 13.86 30.37 4.63
C ARG A 349 14.98 29.57 3.97
N ASP A 350 16.01 29.27 4.76
CA ASP A 350 17.03 28.30 4.36
C ASP A 350 16.45 26.88 4.40
N GLU A 351 16.51 26.20 3.27
CA GLU A 351 16.07 24.82 3.10
C GLU A 351 17.24 23.94 2.68
N ARG A 352 17.58 22.93 3.49
CA ARG A 352 18.49 21.87 3.05
C ARG A 352 17.70 20.88 2.24
N ARG A 353 18.16 20.59 1.02
CA ARG A 353 17.70 19.43 0.26
C ARG A 353 18.73 18.33 0.35
N ILE A 354 18.23 17.12 0.51
CA ILE A 354 19.03 15.94 0.77
C ILE A 354 18.81 14.88 -0.28
N ALA A 355 19.88 14.13 -0.55
CA ALA A 355 19.81 12.83 -1.18
C ALA A 355 20.15 11.78 -0.12
N SER A 356 19.45 10.65 -0.13
CA SER A 356 19.57 9.64 0.92
C SER A 356 19.85 8.26 0.35
N ILE A 357 20.77 7.56 1.00
CA ILE A 357 20.80 6.10 0.99
C ILE A 357 19.79 5.62 2.02
N ASP A 358 18.94 4.69 1.64
CA ASP A 358 18.06 3.96 2.55
C ASP A 358 18.41 2.46 2.59
N ARG A 359 18.24 1.91 3.78
CA ARG A 359 18.35 0.49 4.07
C ARG A 359 17.19 0.06 4.95
N GLN A 360 16.55 -1.03 4.56
CA GLN A 360 15.62 -1.72 5.42
C GLN A 360 16.37 -2.65 6.35
N MET A 361 15.83 -2.78 7.56
CA MET A 361 16.29 -3.80 8.49
C MET A 361 15.89 -5.17 7.96
N ARG A 362 16.86 -6.09 7.81
CA ARG A 362 16.60 -7.46 7.37
C ARG A 362 17.26 -8.44 8.34
N PRO A 363 16.66 -9.61 8.57
CA PRO A 363 17.32 -10.63 9.38
C PRO A 363 18.59 -11.11 8.67
N SER A 364 19.71 -11.19 9.40
CA SER A 364 20.94 -11.74 8.84
C SER A 364 20.86 -13.26 8.70
N PRO A 365 21.77 -13.88 7.93
CA PRO A 365 21.93 -15.33 7.93
C PRO A 365 22.12 -15.94 9.34
N GLY A 366 22.70 -15.17 10.27
CA GLY A 366 22.83 -15.59 11.67
C GLY A 366 21.49 -15.69 12.40
N THR A 367 20.59 -14.73 12.14
CA THR A 367 19.22 -14.72 12.68
C THR A 367 18.40 -15.88 12.14
N PHE A 368 18.45 -16.11 10.82
CA PHE A 368 17.83 -17.29 10.19
C PHE A 368 18.34 -18.59 10.81
N ASN A 369 19.66 -18.75 10.94
CA ASN A 369 20.25 -19.96 11.52
C ASN A 369 19.85 -20.18 12.99
N THR A 370 19.68 -19.10 13.76
CA THR A 370 19.22 -19.19 15.16
C THR A 370 17.78 -19.68 15.23
N MET A 371 16.88 -19.09 14.45
CA MET A 371 15.47 -19.51 14.42
C MET A 371 15.29 -20.91 13.85
N TYR A 372 16.09 -21.30 12.85
CA TYR A 372 16.11 -22.67 12.34
C TYR A 372 16.47 -23.67 13.44
N LYS A 373 17.50 -23.38 14.25
CA LYS A 373 17.90 -24.25 15.37
C LYS A 373 16.81 -24.37 16.42
N GLU A 374 16.17 -23.26 16.79
CA GLU A 374 15.04 -23.30 17.73
C GLU A 374 13.88 -24.14 17.21
N ALA A 375 13.51 -23.96 15.93
CA ALA A 375 12.46 -24.73 15.28
C ALA A 375 12.83 -26.22 15.20
N ASN A 376 14.08 -26.54 14.89
CA ASN A 376 14.57 -27.91 14.81
C ASN A 376 14.60 -28.59 16.20
N ASP A 377 15.08 -27.89 17.22
CA ASP A 377 15.08 -28.41 18.59
C ASP A 377 13.64 -28.66 19.08
N PHE A 378 12.71 -27.79 18.70
CA PHE A 378 11.29 -27.98 18.97
C PHE A 378 10.73 -29.24 18.30
N SER A 379 10.98 -29.43 17.00
CA SER A 379 10.45 -30.59 16.25
C SER A 379 10.98 -31.93 16.79
N LEU A 380 12.21 -31.95 17.31
CA LEU A 380 12.82 -33.14 17.88
C LEU A 380 12.37 -33.44 19.33
N ARG A 381 12.06 -32.42 20.12
CA ARG A 381 11.72 -32.57 21.55
C ARG A 381 10.24 -32.86 21.79
N PHE A 382 9.34 -32.29 21.00
CA PHE A 382 7.90 -32.30 21.28
C PHE A 382 7.12 -33.18 20.30
N THR A 383 7.23 -34.51 20.45
CA THR A 383 6.79 -35.45 19.39
C THR A 383 5.36 -35.99 19.50
N SER A 384 4.76 -35.98 20.70
CA SER A 384 3.35 -36.37 20.90
C SER A 384 2.40 -35.16 20.75
N PRO A 385 1.09 -35.34 20.46
CA PRO A 385 0.13 -34.23 20.36
C PRO A 385 0.16 -33.27 21.56
N GLU A 386 0.14 -33.81 22.77
CA GLU A 386 0.13 -33.05 24.02
C GLU A 386 1.46 -32.33 24.25
N ALA A 387 2.58 -33.00 23.93
CA ALA A 387 3.91 -32.38 23.97
C ALA A 387 4.04 -31.26 22.94
N PHE A 388 3.51 -31.42 21.73
CA PHE A 388 3.56 -30.40 20.68
C PHE A 388 2.82 -29.14 21.09
N LYS A 389 1.62 -29.30 21.67
CA LYS A 389 0.84 -28.19 22.21
C LYS A 389 1.55 -27.50 23.40
N SER A 390 1.97 -28.27 24.39
CA SER A 390 2.66 -27.72 25.58
C SER A 390 4.01 -27.09 25.24
N GLY A 391 4.73 -27.63 24.26
CA GLY A 391 5.95 -27.04 23.73
C GLY A 391 5.69 -25.70 23.06
N ALA A 392 4.58 -25.56 22.32
CA ALA A 392 4.21 -24.28 21.69
C ALA A 392 3.99 -23.23 22.78
N GLU A 393 3.27 -23.61 23.85
CA GLU A 393 3.04 -22.77 25.03
C GLU A 393 4.35 -22.43 25.77
N GLU A 394 5.26 -23.39 26.00
CA GLU A 394 6.60 -23.19 26.60
C GLU A 394 7.44 -22.20 25.77
N ALA A 395 7.32 -22.30 24.44
CA ALA A 395 7.98 -21.42 23.49
C ALA A 395 7.27 -20.07 23.32
N GLY A 396 6.14 -19.81 24.00
CA GLY A 396 5.37 -18.57 23.87
C GLY A 396 4.77 -18.37 22.47
N ARG A 397 4.47 -19.46 21.76
CA ARG A 397 3.99 -19.47 20.37
C ARG A 397 2.57 -20.05 20.29
N GLU A 398 1.83 -19.58 19.30
CA GLU A 398 0.46 -20.04 19.04
C GLU A 398 0.48 -21.36 18.26
N LEU A 399 -0.28 -22.35 18.73
CA LEU A 399 -0.60 -23.54 17.95
C LEU A 399 -1.79 -23.24 17.04
N ARG A 400 -1.60 -23.37 15.73
CA ARG A 400 -2.67 -23.17 14.75
C ARG A 400 -3.10 -24.48 14.13
N GLU A 401 -4.40 -24.67 13.98
CA GLU A 401 -4.98 -25.87 13.39
C GLU A 401 -5.51 -25.59 11.99
N VAL A 402 -5.22 -26.52 11.08
CA VAL A 402 -5.77 -26.56 9.73
C VAL A 402 -6.55 -27.85 9.61
N GLU A 403 -7.87 -27.75 9.60
CA GLU A 403 -8.76 -28.92 9.59
C GLU A 403 -8.68 -29.70 8.28
N ALA A 404 -8.67 -28.99 7.14
CA ALA A 404 -8.73 -29.58 5.81
C ALA A 404 -8.01 -28.73 4.76
N LEU A 405 -6.75 -29.08 4.49
CA LEU A 405 -6.02 -28.63 3.30
C LEU A 405 -6.38 -29.54 2.12
N GLN A 406 -7.07 -29.00 1.12
CA GLN A 406 -7.46 -29.76 -0.07
C GLN A 406 -6.25 -30.02 -0.99
N SER A 407 -6.24 -31.15 -1.72
CA SER A 407 -5.13 -31.57 -2.59
C SER A 407 -4.70 -30.54 -3.67
N GLY A 408 -5.56 -29.60 -4.04
CA GLY A 408 -5.24 -28.53 -5.01
C GLY A 408 -4.88 -27.18 -4.37
N GLN A 409 -4.99 -27.06 -3.04
CA GLN A 409 -4.77 -25.81 -2.33
C GLN A 409 -3.27 -25.58 -2.13
N ARG A 410 -2.80 -24.38 -2.52
CA ARG A 410 -1.38 -23.99 -2.44
C ARG A 410 -1.07 -22.99 -1.34
N THR A 411 -2.09 -22.50 -0.66
CA THR A 411 -1.97 -21.46 0.37
C THR A 411 -2.52 -21.99 1.68
N VAL A 412 -1.94 -21.54 2.77
CA VAL A 412 -2.42 -21.81 4.13
C VAL A 412 -2.75 -20.46 4.75
N ALA A 413 -3.95 -20.33 5.31
CA ALA A 413 -4.37 -19.07 5.91
C ALA A 413 -3.39 -18.65 7.03
N GLY A 414 -2.95 -17.40 6.99
CA GLY A 414 -1.99 -16.86 7.96
C GLY A 414 -0.51 -17.20 7.69
N LEU A 415 -0.18 -17.87 6.57
CA LEU A 415 1.19 -18.12 6.15
C LEU A 415 1.45 -17.56 4.74
N THR A 416 2.58 -16.89 4.59
CA THR A 416 3.16 -16.49 3.30
C THR A 416 3.99 -17.63 2.72
N ASP A 417 3.97 -17.79 1.40
CA ASP A 417 4.74 -18.82 0.66
C ASP A 417 4.79 -20.21 1.31
N ALA A 418 3.62 -20.77 1.61
CA ALA A 418 3.47 -22.05 2.32
C ALA A 418 3.74 -23.29 1.44
N ALA A 419 4.43 -23.15 0.31
CA ALA A 419 4.59 -24.23 -0.67
C ALA A 419 5.32 -25.45 -0.08
N ALA A 420 6.35 -25.23 0.73
CA ALA A 420 7.08 -26.30 1.41
C ALA A 420 6.17 -27.06 2.39
N LEU A 421 5.39 -26.34 3.19
CA LEU A 421 4.43 -26.92 4.15
C LEU A 421 3.34 -27.74 3.46
N VAL A 422 2.75 -27.20 2.40
CA VAL A 422 1.74 -27.91 1.59
C VAL A 422 2.34 -29.16 0.97
N SER A 423 3.57 -29.08 0.46
CA SER A 423 4.27 -30.21 -0.15
C SER A 423 4.55 -31.32 0.87
N TRP A 424 4.99 -30.95 2.08
CA TRP A 424 5.19 -31.87 3.18
C TRP A 424 3.87 -32.52 3.63
N ALA A 425 2.83 -31.73 3.91
CA ALA A 425 1.56 -32.24 4.43
C ALA A 425 0.89 -33.28 3.51
N ASN A 426 1.07 -33.15 2.19
CA ASN A 426 0.54 -34.11 1.22
C ASN A 426 1.30 -35.45 1.18
N ARG A 427 2.56 -35.49 1.62
CA ARG A 427 3.41 -36.70 1.64
C ARG A 427 3.55 -37.33 3.03
N ALA A 428 3.33 -36.54 4.06
CA ALA A 428 3.52 -36.95 5.45
C ALA A 428 2.55 -38.06 5.87
N GLU A 429 3.00 -38.89 6.80
CA GLU A 429 2.17 -39.90 7.45
C GLU A 429 1.44 -39.32 8.67
N LEU A 430 0.34 -39.97 9.09
CA LEU A 430 -0.45 -39.51 10.23
C LEU A 430 0.41 -39.45 11.50
N GLY A 431 0.45 -38.27 12.13
CA GLY A 431 1.25 -38.02 13.33
C GLY A 431 2.71 -37.63 13.07
N GLU A 432 3.17 -37.65 11.82
CA GLU A 432 4.51 -37.18 11.44
C GLU A 432 4.68 -35.69 11.75
N ILE A 433 5.89 -35.30 12.13
CA ILE A 433 6.30 -33.92 12.39
C ILE A 433 7.30 -33.49 11.33
N SER A 434 7.11 -32.30 10.79
CA SER A 434 7.99 -31.73 9.78
C SER A 434 9.35 -31.34 10.36
N GLU A 435 10.37 -31.35 9.51
CA GLU A 435 11.53 -30.47 9.73
C GLU A 435 11.11 -29.00 9.70
N PRO A 436 11.95 -28.04 10.13
CA PRO A 436 11.62 -26.62 9.96
C PRO A 436 11.48 -26.25 8.48
N LEU A 437 10.27 -25.88 8.09
CA LEU A 437 9.94 -25.49 6.72
C LEU A 437 9.90 -23.98 6.61
N LEU A 438 10.67 -23.41 5.69
CA LEU A 438 10.62 -21.97 5.42
C LEU A 438 9.31 -21.63 4.69
N CYS A 439 8.53 -20.71 5.26
CA CYS A 439 7.28 -20.17 4.72
C CYS A 439 7.37 -18.64 4.71
N GLY A 440 7.67 -18.06 3.55
CA GLY A 440 8.06 -16.65 3.45
C GLY A 440 9.42 -16.45 4.12
N ASP A 441 9.48 -15.60 5.14
CA ASP A 441 10.70 -15.38 5.93
C ASP A 441 10.70 -16.19 7.24
N ASP A 442 9.61 -16.87 7.59
CA ASP A 442 9.47 -17.56 8.87
C ASP A 442 9.68 -19.07 8.76
N TYR A 443 10.15 -19.70 9.84
CA TYR A 443 10.16 -21.16 9.93
C TYR A 443 8.86 -21.69 10.51
N VAL A 444 8.38 -22.81 9.99
CA VAL A 444 7.17 -23.49 10.45
C VAL A 444 7.51 -24.94 10.76
N VAL A 445 7.03 -25.42 11.91
CA VAL A 445 7.02 -26.84 12.25
C VAL A 445 5.58 -27.29 12.33
N ALA A 446 5.24 -28.36 11.64
CA ALA A 446 3.88 -28.88 11.57
C ALA A 446 3.81 -30.35 11.99
N ARG A 447 2.63 -30.77 12.46
CA ARG A 447 2.30 -32.16 12.80
C ARG A 447 1.03 -32.56 12.07
N LEU A 448 1.07 -33.68 11.34
CA LEU A 448 -0.11 -34.16 10.61
C LEU A 448 -1.13 -34.75 11.59
N THR A 449 -2.37 -34.27 11.55
CA THR A 449 -3.45 -34.65 12.48
C THR A 449 -4.56 -35.45 11.81
N ALA A 450 -4.72 -35.34 10.48
CA ALA A 450 -5.71 -36.12 9.75
C ALA A 450 -5.30 -36.40 8.30
N VAL A 451 -5.65 -37.58 7.81
CA VAL A 451 -5.52 -37.98 6.41
C VAL A 451 -6.90 -38.39 5.93
N ARG A 452 -7.47 -37.63 4.99
CA ARG A 452 -8.77 -37.92 4.40
C ARG A 452 -8.60 -38.23 2.93
N GLU A 453 -9.05 -39.40 2.52
CA GLU A 453 -9.07 -39.82 1.13
C GLU A 453 -10.38 -39.35 0.46
N GLU A 454 -10.33 -39.20 -0.87
CA GLU A 454 -11.51 -38.85 -1.66
C GLU A 454 -12.53 -40.00 -1.61
N GLY A 455 -13.79 -39.67 -1.35
CA GLY A 455 -14.87 -40.65 -1.29
C GLY A 455 -15.85 -40.44 -0.14
N ALA A 456 -16.40 -41.55 0.35
CA ALA A 456 -17.28 -41.55 1.51
C ALA A 456 -16.50 -41.15 2.78
N PRO A 457 -17.00 -40.19 3.59
CA PRO A 457 -16.35 -39.78 4.83
C PRO A 457 -16.45 -40.89 5.88
N ALA A 458 -15.56 -40.90 6.86
CA ALA A 458 -15.67 -41.81 7.99
C ALA A 458 -16.92 -41.48 8.83
N LEU A 459 -17.54 -42.48 9.46
CA LEU A 459 -18.75 -42.28 10.26
C LEU A 459 -18.50 -41.27 11.40
N GLU A 460 -17.31 -41.31 11.98
CA GLU A 460 -16.86 -40.42 13.05
C GLU A 460 -16.82 -38.94 12.61
N ASP A 461 -16.40 -38.68 11.37
CA ASP A 461 -16.31 -37.32 10.81
C ASP A 461 -17.70 -36.71 10.55
N VAL A 462 -18.71 -37.53 10.26
CA VAL A 462 -20.09 -37.08 9.96
C VAL A 462 -21.10 -37.41 11.06
N ARG A 463 -20.65 -37.95 12.20
CA ARG A 463 -21.51 -38.47 13.27
C ARG A 463 -22.51 -37.44 13.76
N GLU A 464 -22.08 -36.21 14.03
CA GLU A 464 -22.99 -35.16 14.50
C GLU A 464 -24.01 -34.74 13.44
N GLU A 465 -23.56 -34.58 12.20
CA GLU A 465 -24.44 -34.23 11.09
C GLU A 465 -25.48 -35.32 10.86
N PHE A 466 -25.05 -36.57 10.75
CA PHE A 466 -25.94 -37.70 10.46
C PHE A 466 -26.86 -37.98 11.63
N THR A 467 -26.43 -37.73 12.87
CA THR A 467 -27.32 -37.77 14.05
C THR A 467 -28.46 -36.78 13.89
N ARG A 468 -28.19 -35.54 13.48
CA ARG A 468 -29.23 -34.53 13.23
C ARG A 468 -30.19 -34.95 12.12
N GLU A 469 -29.68 -35.56 11.05
CA GLU A 469 -30.51 -36.07 9.96
C GLU A 469 -31.38 -37.27 10.38
N VAL A 470 -30.85 -38.20 11.17
CA VAL A 470 -31.61 -39.33 11.74
C VAL A 470 -32.73 -38.83 12.66
N VAL A 471 -32.47 -37.80 13.48
CA VAL A 471 -33.53 -37.16 14.29
C VAL A 471 -34.63 -36.61 13.40
N LYS A 472 -34.29 -35.95 12.28
CA LYS A 472 -35.29 -35.47 11.32
C LYS A 472 -36.09 -36.61 10.70
N GLU A 473 -35.45 -37.71 10.31
CA GLU A 473 -36.15 -38.89 9.77
C GLU A 473 -37.10 -39.52 10.79
N LYS A 474 -36.72 -39.59 12.06
CA LYS A 474 -37.60 -40.09 13.12
C LYS A 474 -38.77 -39.16 13.46
N LYS A 475 -38.60 -37.85 13.19
CA LYS A 475 -39.65 -36.83 13.35
C LYS A 475 -40.59 -36.74 12.16
N ALA A 476 -40.16 -37.14 10.97
CA ALA A 476 -40.99 -37.16 9.76
C ALA A 476 -42.15 -38.14 9.97
#